data_AF-A0A6G7LV22-F1
#
_entry.id   AF-A0A6G7LV22-F1
#
_cell.length_a   1.000
_cell.length_b   1.000
_cell.length_c   1.000
_cell.angle_alpha   90.00
_cell.angle_beta   90.00
_cell.angle_gamma   90.00
#
_symmetry.space_group_name_H-M   'P 1'
#
loop_
_entity.id
_entity.type
_entity.pdbx_description
1 polymer ?
#
loop_
_entity_poly.entity_id
_entity_poly.type
_entity_poly.pdbx_seq_one_letter_code
_entity_poly.pdbx_strand_id
1 'polypeptide(L)'
;MTEQSYNQALLALTQAGLAALAERNHAAGSIKTPAAESHFLCNWMVQSLKEKRFSKLVAEDLTRWIREGRSLGAGAKLPEVLQRIQAQYLPAINNAAVGQSLQNLIAELQAEGWLIILDCEVSGKLKLDSQGQNSLVISTEQHQQHLLDGKLIKPITLYIRADEQLIAQFAVKHALLFSQGDKKASCIKHHKAYRLYPDNQQPALALLKA
;
A
#
# COMPACT_ATOMS: atom_id res chain seq x y z
N MET A 1 21.51 -9.87 -13.58
CA MET A 1 20.43 -8.87 -13.70
C MET A 1 19.60 -8.98 -12.44
N THR A 2 19.57 -7.95 -11.59
CA THR A 2 18.64 -7.90 -10.46
C THR A 2 17.22 -7.86 -11.01
N GLU A 3 16.39 -8.84 -10.66
CA GLU A 3 14.99 -8.83 -11.04
C GLU A 3 14.30 -7.59 -10.44
N GLN A 4 13.52 -6.87 -11.25
CA GLN A 4 12.76 -5.70 -10.82
C GLN A 4 11.75 -6.11 -9.75
N SER A 5 11.71 -5.40 -8.61
CA SER A 5 10.71 -5.65 -7.57
C SER A 5 9.32 -5.15 -7.99
N TYR A 6 8.26 -5.66 -7.34
CA TYR A 6 6.90 -5.18 -7.58
C TYR A 6 6.79 -3.66 -7.36
N ASN A 7 7.37 -3.13 -6.27
CA ASN A 7 7.39 -1.69 -5.99
C ASN A 7 8.02 -0.88 -7.13
N GLN A 8 9.15 -1.34 -7.66
CA GLN A 8 9.84 -0.69 -8.78
C GLN A 8 9.01 -0.76 -10.06
N ALA A 9 8.37 -1.89 -10.34
CA ALA A 9 7.49 -2.06 -11.49
C ALA A 9 6.25 -1.15 -11.39
N LEU A 10 5.67 -1.04 -10.20
CA LEU A 10 4.51 -0.21 -9.93
C LEU A 10 4.86 1.28 -10.10
N LEU A 11 5.96 1.74 -9.51
CA LEU A 11 6.44 3.11 -9.68
C LEU A 11 6.74 3.44 -11.14
N ALA A 12 7.39 2.54 -11.88
CA ALA A 12 7.67 2.76 -13.30
C ALA A 12 6.40 2.94 -14.13
N LEU A 13 5.39 2.08 -13.89
CA LEU A 13 4.07 2.18 -14.53
C LEU A 13 3.37 3.50 -14.19
N THR A 14 3.34 3.83 -12.90
CA THR A 14 2.69 5.04 -12.39
C THR A 14 3.34 6.31 -12.93
N GLN A 15 4.68 6.38 -12.91
CA GLN A 15 5.44 7.52 -13.43
C GLN A 15 5.21 7.70 -14.93
N ALA A 16 5.25 6.61 -15.72
CA ALA A 16 5.01 6.67 -17.15
C ALA A 16 3.57 7.10 -17.47
N GLY A 17 2.57 6.64 -16.70
CA GLY A 17 1.18 7.06 -16.87
C GLY A 17 0.96 8.53 -16.56
N LEU A 18 1.55 9.03 -15.47
CA LEU A 18 1.49 10.45 -15.10
C LEU A 18 2.22 11.34 -16.11
N ALA A 19 3.38 10.91 -16.61
CA ALA A 19 4.11 11.63 -17.64
C ALA A 19 3.29 11.73 -18.95
N ALA A 20 2.70 10.62 -19.39
CA ALA A 20 1.84 10.62 -20.58
C ALA A 20 0.61 11.52 -20.42
N LEU A 21 0.02 11.57 -19.21
CA LEU A 21 -1.09 12.48 -18.92
C LEU A 21 -0.63 13.95 -18.95
N ALA A 22 0.54 14.25 -18.38
CA ALA A 22 1.11 15.59 -18.38
C ALA A 22 1.41 16.06 -19.82
N GLU A 23 2.00 15.21 -20.65
CA GLU A 23 2.26 15.47 -22.08
C GLU A 23 0.95 15.80 -22.83
N ARG A 24 -0.09 14.98 -22.64
CA ARG A 24 -1.42 15.26 -23.20
C ARG A 24 -1.96 16.61 -22.75
N ASN A 25 -1.83 16.93 -21.46
CA ASN A 25 -2.35 18.17 -20.88
C ASN A 25 -1.53 19.41 -21.27
N HIS A 26 -0.30 19.25 -21.75
CA HIS A 26 0.50 20.35 -22.30
C HIS A 26 0.20 20.63 -23.78
N ALA A 27 -0.43 19.68 -24.50
CA ALA A 27 -0.79 19.89 -25.89
C ALA A 27 -1.84 21.02 -26.06
N ALA A 28 -1.65 21.85 -27.09
CA ALA A 28 -2.59 22.92 -27.41
C ALA A 28 -4.00 22.36 -27.69
N GLY A 29 -5.02 22.97 -27.07
CA GLY A 29 -6.41 22.53 -27.21
C GLY A 29 -6.80 21.32 -26.35
N SER A 30 -5.95 20.85 -25.45
CA SER A 30 -6.27 19.71 -24.56
C SER A 30 -7.45 20.03 -23.62
N ILE A 31 -8.43 19.13 -23.54
CA ILE A 31 -9.52 19.19 -22.56
C ILE A 31 -9.06 18.58 -21.23
N LYS A 32 -8.97 19.39 -20.18
CA LYS A 32 -8.42 19.04 -18.85
C LYS A 32 -9.52 18.78 -17.81
N THR A 33 -10.55 18.03 -18.20
CA THR A 33 -11.62 17.64 -17.27
C THR A 33 -11.31 16.28 -16.66
N PRO A 34 -11.76 15.99 -15.42
CA PRO A 34 -11.55 14.68 -14.78
C PRO A 34 -11.99 13.48 -15.64
N ALA A 35 -13.07 13.66 -16.40
CA ALA A 35 -13.56 12.65 -17.34
C ALA A 35 -12.60 12.44 -18.52
N ALA A 36 -12.10 13.52 -19.12
CA ALA A 36 -11.20 13.43 -20.27
C ALA A 36 -9.84 12.84 -19.87
N GLU A 37 -9.32 13.19 -18.70
CA GLU A 37 -8.08 12.65 -18.15
C GLU A 37 -8.20 11.17 -17.78
N SER A 38 -9.29 10.79 -17.08
CA SER A 38 -9.55 9.40 -16.73
C SER A 38 -9.76 8.52 -17.96
N HIS A 39 -10.47 9.01 -18.98
CA HIS A 39 -10.66 8.29 -20.24
C HIS A 39 -9.33 8.11 -20.98
N PHE A 40 -8.50 9.15 -21.04
CA PHE A 40 -7.16 9.05 -21.63
C PHE A 40 -6.31 8.00 -20.91
N LEU A 41 -6.22 8.06 -19.58
CA LEU A 41 -5.43 7.10 -18.81
C LEU A 41 -5.93 5.67 -18.99
N CYS A 42 -7.25 5.45 -19.00
CA CYS A 42 -7.82 4.13 -19.24
C CYS A 42 -7.37 3.56 -20.60
N ASN A 43 -7.41 4.36 -21.66
CA ASN A 43 -6.96 3.94 -22.99
C ASN A 43 -5.44 3.72 -23.04
N TRP A 44 -4.66 4.61 -22.42
CA TRP A 44 -3.21 4.45 -22.30
C TRP A 44 -2.83 3.16 -21.57
N MET A 45 -3.54 2.82 -20.49
CA MET A 45 -3.36 1.58 -19.74
C MET A 45 -3.69 0.35 -20.58
N VAL A 46 -4.78 0.39 -21.37
CA VAL A 46 -5.15 -0.69 -22.30
C VAL A 46 -4.05 -0.94 -23.32
N GLN A 47 -3.50 0.11 -23.95
CA GLN A 47 -2.40 -0.06 -24.91
C GLN A 47 -1.15 -0.58 -24.22
N SER A 48 -0.82 -0.06 -23.04
CA SER A 48 0.34 -0.50 -22.28
C SER A 48 0.28 -1.97 -21.88
N LEU A 49 -0.91 -2.50 -21.59
CA LEU A 49 -1.15 -3.91 -21.33
C LEU A 49 -0.96 -4.76 -22.60
N LYS A 50 -1.51 -4.33 -23.75
CA LYS A 50 -1.38 -5.04 -25.04
C LYS A 50 0.08 -5.13 -25.50
N GLU A 51 0.82 -4.04 -25.34
CA GLU A 51 2.22 -3.92 -25.72
C GLU A 51 3.17 -4.57 -24.70
N LYS A 52 2.65 -5.05 -23.56
CA LYS A 52 3.45 -5.62 -22.45
C LYS A 52 4.57 -4.68 -22.00
N ARG A 53 4.28 -3.37 -21.92
CA ARG A 53 5.27 -2.31 -21.61
C ARG A 53 5.88 -2.42 -20.21
N PHE A 54 5.18 -3.06 -19.28
CA PHE A 54 5.56 -3.16 -17.88
C PHE A 54 5.67 -4.61 -17.43
N SER A 55 6.41 -4.84 -16.33
CA SER A 55 6.59 -6.16 -15.74
C SER A 55 5.25 -6.84 -15.44
N LYS A 56 5.19 -8.16 -15.61
CA LYS A 56 4.03 -8.99 -15.27
C LYS A 56 3.59 -8.85 -13.80
N LEU A 57 4.50 -8.39 -12.92
CA LEU A 57 4.24 -8.15 -11.51
C LEU A 57 3.08 -7.18 -11.26
N VAL A 58 2.83 -6.23 -12.18
CA VAL A 58 1.77 -5.22 -12.04
C VAL A 58 0.59 -5.43 -13.00
N ALA A 59 0.55 -6.57 -13.69
CA ALA A 59 -0.47 -6.85 -14.69
C ALA A 59 -1.87 -6.94 -14.08
N GLU A 60 -1.99 -7.47 -12.85
CA GLU A 60 -3.26 -7.57 -12.13
C GLU A 60 -3.80 -6.19 -11.77
N ASP A 61 -2.97 -5.31 -11.19
CA ASP A 61 -3.35 -3.93 -10.86
C ASP A 61 -3.72 -3.13 -12.10
N LEU A 62 -2.93 -3.26 -13.18
CA LEU A 62 -3.21 -2.62 -14.46
C LEU A 62 -4.57 -3.08 -15.01
N THR A 63 -4.84 -4.38 -14.99
CA THR A 63 -6.12 -4.96 -15.44
C THR A 63 -7.29 -4.45 -14.59
N ARG A 64 -7.10 -4.37 -13.27
CA ARG A 64 -8.09 -3.84 -12.34
C ARG A 64 -8.43 -2.38 -12.64
N TRP A 65 -7.44 -1.51 -12.82
CA TRP A 65 -7.67 -0.09 -13.11
C TRP A 65 -8.30 0.13 -14.48
N ILE A 66 -7.96 -0.67 -15.49
CA ILE A 66 -8.65 -0.66 -16.78
C ILE A 66 -10.14 -0.96 -16.59
N ARG A 67 -10.47 -2.00 -15.80
CA ARG A 67 -11.86 -2.36 -15.49
C ARG A 67 -12.57 -1.22 -14.76
N GLU A 68 -11.97 -0.68 -13.70
CA GLU A 68 -12.53 0.43 -12.93
C GLU A 68 -12.74 1.67 -13.79
N GLY A 69 -11.77 2.04 -14.64
CA GLY A 69 -11.88 3.16 -15.56
C GLY A 69 -13.03 3.02 -16.56
N ARG A 70 -13.27 1.82 -17.09
CA ARG A 70 -14.40 1.54 -17.99
C ARG A 70 -15.74 1.60 -17.26
N SER A 71 -15.81 1.09 -16.04
CA SER A 71 -17.05 1.00 -15.29
C SER A 71 -17.47 2.32 -14.62
N LEU A 72 -16.50 3.12 -14.15
CA LEU A 72 -16.75 4.32 -13.35
C LEU A 72 -16.41 5.63 -14.07
N GLY A 73 -15.71 5.58 -15.22
CA GLY A 73 -15.24 6.77 -15.92
C GLY A 73 -14.40 7.66 -14.99
N ALA A 74 -14.77 8.94 -14.88
CA ALA A 74 -14.14 9.89 -13.95
C ALA A 74 -14.20 9.43 -12.48
N GLY A 75 -15.21 8.65 -12.10
CA GLY A 75 -15.37 8.13 -10.74
C GLY A 75 -14.28 7.14 -10.32
N ALA A 76 -13.53 6.57 -11.27
CA ALA A 76 -12.36 5.72 -10.97
C ALA A 76 -11.19 6.52 -10.39
N LYS A 77 -11.15 7.85 -10.60
CA LYS A 77 -10.11 8.75 -10.09
C LYS A 77 -8.69 8.23 -10.42
N LEU A 78 -8.50 7.78 -11.67
CA LEU A 78 -7.24 7.16 -12.12
C LEU A 78 -6.04 8.11 -11.96
N PRO A 79 -6.11 9.40 -12.31
CA PRO A 79 -5.02 10.34 -12.05
C PRO A 79 -4.61 10.36 -10.58
N GLU A 80 -5.58 10.44 -9.67
CA GLU A 80 -5.36 10.51 -8.23
C GLU A 80 -4.82 9.19 -7.67
N VAL A 81 -5.27 8.03 -8.18
CA VAL A 81 -4.69 6.73 -7.82
C VAL A 81 -3.20 6.70 -8.15
N LEU A 82 -2.82 7.11 -9.36
CA LEU A 82 -1.42 7.15 -9.77
C LEU A 82 -0.60 8.14 -8.93
N GLN A 83 -1.12 9.35 -8.68
CA GLN A 83 -0.45 10.34 -7.84
C GLN A 83 -0.20 9.83 -6.42
N ARG A 84 -1.20 9.19 -5.79
CA ARG A 84 -1.08 8.60 -4.46
C ARG A 84 -0.01 7.51 -4.41
N ILE A 85 0.00 6.62 -5.40
CA ILE A 85 1.01 5.57 -5.49
C ILE A 85 2.41 6.18 -5.56
N GLN A 86 2.62 7.17 -6.44
CA GLN A 86 3.91 7.84 -6.56
C GLN A 86 4.33 8.48 -5.23
N ALA A 87 3.43 9.24 -4.60
CA ALA A 87 3.71 9.95 -3.35
C ALA A 87 4.00 9.00 -2.17
N GLN A 88 3.38 7.82 -2.13
CA GLN A 88 3.53 6.86 -1.04
C GLN A 88 4.70 5.88 -1.26
N TYR A 89 4.89 5.38 -2.49
CA TYR A 89 5.92 4.39 -2.78
C TYR A 89 7.32 4.99 -2.87
N LEU A 90 7.46 6.24 -3.34
CA LEU A 90 8.77 6.85 -3.52
C LEU A 90 9.52 7.09 -2.20
N PRO A 91 8.91 7.60 -1.12
CA PRO A 91 9.57 7.64 0.18
C PRO A 91 9.82 6.24 0.75
N ALA A 92 8.86 5.32 0.58
CA ALA A 92 8.94 3.99 1.17
C ALA A 92 10.04 3.09 0.56
N ILE A 93 10.27 3.17 -0.75
CA ILE A 93 11.35 2.41 -1.41
C ILE A 93 12.74 2.94 -1.01
N ASN A 94 12.83 4.22 -0.63
CA ASN A 94 14.05 4.85 -0.15
C ASN A 94 14.25 4.69 1.37
N ASN A 95 13.29 4.07 2.06
CA ASN A 95 13.37 3.85 3.50
C ASN A 95 14.23 2.61 3.80
N ALA A 96 15.51 2.81 4.08
CA ALA A 96 16.44 1.76 4.50
C ALA A 96 16.29 1.32 5.97
N ALA A 97 15.44 2.01 6.75
CA ALA A 97 15.29 1.81 8.19
C ALA A 97 13.90 1.30 8.58
N VAL A 98 13.34 0.36 7.80
CA VAL A 98 11.95 -0.14 7.96
C VAL A 98 11.64 -0.63 9.37
N GLY A 99 12.57 -1.34 10.02
CA GLY A 99 12.37 -1.81 11.40
C GLY A 99 12.25 -0.66 12.40
N GLN A 100 13.12 0.35 12.29
CA GLN A 100 13.04 1.57 13.10
C GLN A 100 11.76 2.37 12.81
N SER A 101 11.36 2.50 11.54
CA SER A 101 10.09 3.12 11.17
C SER A 101 8.89 2.41 11.79
N LEU A 102 8.90 1.08 11.86
CA LEU A 102 7.84 0.32 12.55
C LEU A 102 7.83 0.60 14.06
N GLN A 103 8.99 0.66 14.70
CA GLN A 103 9.08 1.01 16.12
C GLN A 103 8.57 2.43 16.40
N ASN A 104 8.92 3.39 15.54
CA ASN A 104 8.45 4.77 15.64
C ASN A 104 6.93 4.86 15.43
N LEU A 105 6.38 4.10 14.48
CA LEU A 105 4.94 3.97 14.31
C LEU A 105 4.28 3.43 15.60
N ILE A 106 4.79 2.32 16.16
CA ILE A 106 4.23 1.73 17.38
C ILE A 106 4.23 2.74 18.53
N ALA A 107 5.33 3.46 18.72
CA ALA A 107 5.45 4.49 19.75
C ALA A 107 4.45 5.63 19.54
N GLU A 108 4.25 6.08 18.30
CA GLU A 108 3.27 7.12 17.98
C GLU A 108 1.83 6.65 18.22
N LEU A 109 1.47 5.44 17.79
CA LEU A 109 0.14 4.88 18.03
C LEU A 109 -0.14 4.80 19.54
N GLN A 110 0.83 4.35 20.34
CA GLN A 110 0.70 4.31 21.80
C GLN A 110 0.50 5.71 22.40
N ALA A 111 1.25 6.72 21.91
CA ALA A 111 1.11 8.11 22.34
C ALA A 111 -0.28 8.70 21.97
N GLU A 112 -0.88 8.23 20.87
CA GLU A 112 -2.24 8.57 20.46
C GLU A 112 -3.33 7.73 21.15
N GLY A 113 -2.97 6.95 22.17
CA GLY A 113 -3.93 6.18 22.98
C GLY A 113 -4.44 4.91 22.30
N TRP A 114 -3.73 4.39 21.30
CA TRP A 114 -4.03 3.07 20.76
C TRP A 114 -3.65 1.98 21.76
N LEU A 115 -4.46 0.93 21.80
CA LEU A 115 -4.12 -0.30 22.51
C LEU A 115 -3.10 -1.10 21.70
N ILE A 116 -1.87 -1.21 22.22
CA ILE A 116 -0.76 -1.94 21.61
C ILE A 116 -0.56 -3.27 22.32
N ILE A 117 -0.61 -4.38 21.58
CA ILE A 117 -0.45 -5.74 22.12
C ILE A 117 0.69 -6.43 21.36
N LEU A 118 1.81 -6.65 22.06
CA LEU A 118 3.04 -7.26 21.53
C LEU A 118 3.52 -8.47 22.34
N ASP A 119 2.76 -8.83 23.38
CA ASP A 119 3.08 -9.83 24.41
C ASP A 119 2.18 -11.08 24.32
N CYS A 120 1.33 -11.18 23.30
CA CYS A 120 0.54 -12.38 23.02
C CYS A 120 1.01 -13.10 21.75
N GLU A 121 0.98 -14.43 21.78
CA GLU A 121 1.17 -15.24 20.58
C GLU A 121 -0.12 -15.28 19.75
N VAL A 122 0.01 -15.08 18.44
CA VAL A 122 -1.11 -15.16 17.50
C VAL A 122 -1.00 -16.44 16.67
N SER A 123 -1.52 -17.55 17.20
CA SER A 123 -1.47 -18.90 16.57
C SER A 123 -2.84 -19.42 16.08
N GLY A 124 -3.92 -18.67 16.28
CA GLY A 124 -5.27 -19.09 15.91
C GLY A 124 -6.34 -18.02 16.16
N LYS A 125 -7.62 -18.42 16.22
CA LYS A 125 -8.72 -17.48 16.47
C LYS A 125 -8.63 -16.90 17.88
N LEU A 126 -8.30 -15.62 17.98
CA LEU A 126 -8.22 -14.89 19.24
C LEU A 126 -9.38 -13.91 19.39
N LYS A 127 -9.85 -13.79 20.62
CA LYS A 127 -10.74 -12.71 21.06
C LYS A 127 -9.94 -11.81 21.99
N LEU A 128 -9.68 -10.60 21.53
CA LEU A 128 -9.06 -9.55 22.34
C LEU A 128 -10.13 -8.52 22.65
N ASP A 129 -10.29 -8.20 23.94
CA ASP A 129 -11.17 -7.11 24.34
C ASP A 129 -10.43 -5.79 24.18
N SER A 130 -10.73 -5.10 23.09
CA SER A 130 -10.25 -3.73 22.83
C SER A 130 -11.25 -2.68 23.28
N GLN A 131 -12.41 -3.05 23.84
CA GLN A 131 -13.48 -2.13 24.26
C GLN A 131 -13.90 -1.06 23.22
N GLY A 132 -13.67 -1.33 21.93
CA GLY A 132 -13.95 -0.35 20.87
C GLY A 132 -12.76 0.51 20.44
N GLN A 133 -11.67 0.50 21.19
CA GLN A 133 -10.48 1.31 20.92
C GLN A 133 -9.73 0.88 19.66
N ASN A 134 -9.04 1.83 19.05
CA ASN A 134 -8.07 1.52 18.01
C ASN A 134 -6.98 0.64 18.59
N SER A 135 -6.61 -0.43 17.88
CA SER A 135 -5.66 -1.40 18.38
C SER A 135 -4.75 -1.94 17.29
N LEU A 136 -3.49 -2.18 17.68
CA LEU A 136 -2.49 -2.90 16.90
C LEU A 136 -2.04 -4.11 17.70
N VAL A 137 -2.09 -5.28 17.06
CA VAL A 137 -1.55 -6.53 17.60
C VAL A 137 -0.50 -7.06 16.65
N ILE A 138 0.64 -7.46 17.22
CA ILE A 138 1.70 -8.20 16.55
C ILE A 138 2.03 -9.38 17.44
N SER A 139 2.11 -10.59 16.87
CA SER A 139 2.49 -11.79 17.63
C SER A 139 3.84 -11.57 18.31
N THR A 140 3.96 -11.92 19.60
CA THR A 140 5.23 -11.87 20.36
C THR A 140 6.38 -12.50 19.61
N GLU A 141 6.13 -13.66 19.00
CA GLU A 141 7.13 -14.39 18.22
C GLU A 141 7.64 -13.55 17.05
N GLN A 142 6.75 -12.94 16.26
CA GLN A 142 7.15 -12.11 15.13
C GLN A 142 7.81 -10.82 15.61
N HIS A 143 7.29 -10.19 16.67
CA HIS A 143 7.87 -8.97 17.23
C HIS A 143 9.31 -9.19 17.70
N GLN A 144 9.60 -10.32 18.36
CA GLN A 144 10.93 -10.63 18.88
C GLN A 144 11.88 -11.21 17.81
N GLN A 145 11.37 -12.03 16.89
CA GLN A 145 12.21 -12.79 15.95
C GLN A 145 12.34 -12.13 14.57
N HIS A 146 11.39 -11.28 14.16
CA HIS A 146 11.45 -10.62 12.86
C HIS A 146 12.07 -9.23 12.94
N LEU A 147 12.09 -8.61 14.13
CA LEU A 147 12.76 -7.35 14.40
C LEU A 147 14.02 -7.60 15.23
N LEU A 148 15.18 -7.63 14.56
CA LEU A 148 16.48 -7.80 15.21
C LEU A 148 17.33 -6.56 14.94
N ASP A 149 17.92 -6.00 16.01
CA ASP A 149 18.81 -4.83 15.94
C ASP A 149 18.21 -3.65 15.15
N GLY A 150 16.91 -3.40 15.33
CA GLY A 150 16.19 -2.32 14.64
C GLY A 150 15.91 -2.59 13.14
N LYS A 151 16.17 -3.81 12.66
CA LYS A 151 15.93 -4.23 11.27
C LYS A 151 14.82 -5.27 11.20
N LEU A 152 13.96 -5.11 10.19
CA LEU A 152 12.95 -6.11 9.84
C LEU A 152 13.57 -7.16 8.92
N ILE A 153 13.86 -8.35 9.44
CA ILE A 153 14.54 -9.42 8.68
C ILE A 153 13.57 -10.40 8.01
N LYS A 154 12.31 -10.45 8.47
CA LYS A 154 11.23 -11.28 7.93
C LYS A 154 9.92 -10.48 7.92
N PRO A 155 8.94 -10.81 7.06
CA PRO A 155 7.67 -10.11 7.04
C PRO A 155 6.92 -10.23 8.36
N ILE A 156 6.27 -9.15 8.80
CA ILE A 156 5.48 -9.11 10.03
C ILE A 156 4.01 -8.86 9.72
N THR A 157 3.13 -9.50 10.48
CA THR A 157 1.67 -9.31 10.37
C THR A 157 1.21 -8.33 11.43
N LEU A 158 0.57 -7.25 10.97
CA LEU A 158 -0.07 -6.26 11.82
C LEU A 158 -1.58 -6.51 11.80
N TYR A 159 -2.15 -6.91 12.93
CA TYR A 159 -3.59 -7.01 13.09
C TYR A 159 -4.08 -5.68 13.63
N ILE A 160 -4.84 -4.95 12.82
CA ILE A 160 -5.24 -3.59 13.15
C ILE A 160 -6.77 -3.47 13.17
N ARG A 161 -7.28 -2.89 14.25
CA ARG A 161 -8.66 -2.40 14.34
C ARG A 161 -8.60 -0.88 14.34
N ALA A 162 -8.93 -0.27 13.20
CA ALA A 162 -9.09 1.17 13.03
C ALA A 162 -9.75 1.44 11.67
N ASP A 163 -10.09 2.71 11.41
CA ASP A 163 -10.42 3.17 10.07
C ASP A 163 -9.24 2.95 9.10
N GLU A 164 -9.49 2.43 7.89
CA GLU A 164 -8.40 2.11 6.95
C GLU A 164 -7.66 3.35 6.47
N GLN A 165 -8.33 4.50 6.33
CA GLN A 165 -7.67 5.72 5.91
C GLN A 165 -6.75 6.25 7.00
N LEU A 166 -7.13 6.10 8.27
CA LEU A 166 -6.26 6.40 9.40
C LEU A 166 -5.01 5.51 9.38
N ILE A 167 -5.15 4.20 9.13
CA ILE A 167 -4.02 3.27 9.01
C ILE A 167 -3.08 3.69 7.87
N ALA A 168 -3.64 4.02 6.71
CA ALA A 168 -2.86 4.46 5.56
C ALA A 168 -2.08 5.76 5.84
N GLN A 169 -2.68 6.70 6.58
CA GLN A 169 -2.03 7.95 6.98
C GLN A 169 -0.80 7.70 7.84
N PHE A 170 -0.92 6.84 8.86
CA PHE A 170 0.22 6.46 9.70
C PHE A 170 1.31 5.73 8.92
N ALA A 171 0.92 4.79 8.05
CA ALA A 171 1.88 4.07 7.21
C ALA A 171 2.69 5.03 6.34
N VAL A 172 2.02 5.95 5.64
CA VAL A 172 2.67 6.99 4.82
C VAL A 172 3.58 7.88 5.64
N LYS A 173 3.13 8.34 6.82
CA LYS A 173 3.90 9.20 7.72
C LYS A 173 5.24 8.58 8.11
N HIS A 174 5.28 7.26 8.31
CA HIS A 174 6.49 6.51 8.68
C HIS A 174 7.24 5.91 7.49
N ALA A 175 6.86 6.26 6.25
CA ALA A 175 7.40 5.68 5.02
C ALA A 175 7.33 4.14 5.01
N LEU A 176 6.19 3.59 5.43
CA LEU A 176 5.87 2.17 5.46
C LEU A 176 4.79 1.83 4.43
N LEU A 177 4.87 0.61 3.89
CA LEU A 177 3.84 0.05 3.02
C LEU A 177 3.20 -1.15 3.70
N PHE A 178 1.86 -1.14 3.76
CA PHE A 178 1.05 -2.24 4.30
C PHE A 178 0.20 -2.83 3.19
N SER A 179 0.53 -4.05 2.75
CA SER A 179 -0.38 -4.83 1.90
C SER A 179 -1.44 -5.51 2.75
N GLN A 180 -2.66 -5.65 2.20
CA GLN A 180 -3.66 -6.49 2.86
C GLN A 180 -3.14 -7.93 2.96
N GLY A 181 -3.22 -8.51 4.15
CA GLY A 181 -3.03 -9.94 4.34
C GLY A 181 -4.15 -10.74 3.67
N ASP A 182 -4.05 -12.06 3.69
CA ASP A 182 -5.12 -12.92 3.19
C ASP A 182 -6.42 -12.61 3.97
N LYS A 183 -7.57 -12.56 3.28
CA LYS A 183 -8.89 -12.36 3.90
C LYS A 183 -9.21 -13.44 4.94
N LYS A 184 -8.61 -14.63 4.81
CA LYS A 184 -8.68 -15.71 5.81
C LYS A 184 -7.71 -15.54 6.98
N ALA A 185 -6.75 -14.62 6.88
CA ALA A 185 -5.70 -14.41 7.87
C ALA A 185 -6.10 -13.53 9.05
N SER A 186 -7.26 -12.83 9.02
CA SER A 186 -7.73 -12.15 10.23
C SER A 186 -8.22 -13.17 11.25
N CYS A 187 -7.30 -13.59 12.11
CA CYS A 187 -7.54 -14.51 13.20
C CYS A 187 -7.97 -13.79 14.47
N ILE A 188 -8.02 -12.45 14.48
CA ILE A 188 -8.48 -11.65 15.62
C ILE A 188 -9.80 -10.96 15.25
N LYS A 189 -10.84 -11.20 16.05
CA LYS A 189 -12.17 -10.61 15.79
C LYS A 189 -12.06 -9.08 15.65
N HIS A 190 -12.74 -8.51 14.66
CA HIS A 190 -12.78 -7.07 14.35
C HIS A 190 -11.47 -6.42 13.88
N HIS A 191 -10.39 -7.18 13.71
CA HIS A 191 -9.14 -6.67 13.15
C HIS A 191 -9.03 -7.03 11.68
N LYS A 192 -8.30 -6.22 10.91
CA LYS A 192 -7.84 -6.58 9.57
C LYS A 192 -6.36 -6.93 9.66
N ALA A 193 -5.94 -7.94 8.90
CA ALA A 193 -4.53 -8.32 8.83
C ALA A 193 -3.85 -7.53 7.71
N TYR A 194 -2.73 -6.90 8.04
CA TYR A 194 -1.83 -6.24 7.10
C TYR A 194 -0.45 -6.86 7.19
N ARG A 195 0.34 -6.76 6.12
CA ARG A 195 1.71 -7.27 6.09
C ARG A 195 2.68 -6.14 5.77
N LEU A 196 3.75 -6.08 6.56
CA LEU A 196 4.93 -5.28 6.29
C LEU A 196 6.08 -6.24 5.95
N TYR A 197 6.82 -5.93 4.89
CA TYR A 197 7.92 -6.74 4.39
C TYR A 197 9.26 -6.02 4.61
N PRO A 198 10.37 -6.77 4.75
CA PRO A 198 11.72 -6.22 4.71
C PRO A 198 11.89 -5.24 3.55
N ASP A 199 12.56 -4.11 3.80
CA ASP A 199 12.82 -3.04 2.83
C ASP A 199 11.56 -2.54 2.08
N ASN A 200 10.39 -2.64 2.71
CA ASN A 200 9.09 -2.32 2.13
C ASN A 200 8.75 -3.12 0.85
N GLN A 201 9.44 -4.24 0.56
CA GLN A 201 9.27 -5.00 -0.68
C GLN A 201 7.91 -5.73 -0.71
N GLN A 202 6.87 -5.03 -1.15
CA GLN A 202 5.53 -5.58 -1.19
C GLN A 202 5.38 -6.55 -2.36
N PRO A 203 4.59 -7.63 -2.21
CA PRO A 203 4.25 -8.51 -3.32
C PRO A 203 3.03 -8.02 -4.13
N ALA A 204 2.32 -7.00 -3.64
CA ALA A 204 1.08 -6.47 -4.22
C ALA A 204 0.83 -5.03 -3.76
N LEU A 205 -0.21 -4.39 -4.30
CA LEU A 205 -0.55 -3.00 -4.00
C LEU A 205 -0.83 -2.83 -2.50
N ALA A 206 -0.14 -1.86 -1.90
CA ALA A 206 -0.33 -1.48 -0.51
C ALA A 206 -1.62 -0.66 -0.36
N LEU A 207 -2.12 -0.58 0.86
CA LEU A 207 -3.20 0.32 1.23
C LEU A 207 -2.81 1.77 0.90
N LEU A 208 -3.61 2.42 0.06
CA LEU A 208 -3.39 3.80 -0.35
C LEU A 208 -4.17 4.77 0.54
N LYS A 209 -3.51 5.85 0.96
CA LYS A 209 -4.14 6.97 1.65
C LYS A 209 -5.00 7.77 0.67
N ALA A 210 -6.30 7.92 0.94
CA ALA A 210 -7.28 8.61 0.09
C ALA A 210 -6.91 10.05 -0.26
#